data_AF-A0A093V4Z0-F1
#
_entry.id   AF-A0A093V4Z0-F1
#
_cell.length_a   1.000
_cell.length_b   1.000
_cell.length_c   1.000
_cell.angle_alpha   90.00
_cell.angle_beta   90.00
_cell.angle_gamma   90.00
#
_symmetry.space_group_name_H-M   'P 1'
#
loop_
_entity.id
_entity.type
_entity.pdbx_description
1 polymer ?
#
loop_
_entity_poly.entity_id
_entity_poly.type
_entity_poly.pdbx_seq_one_letter_code
_entity_poly.pdbx_strand_id
1 'polypeptide(L)'
;MRVTLGSFSFEQYRWPNDPQNGYSVDEFDDMLSQPITRGHIKLGLPIDQLVDRISQASEIFILENGQSPISTARRSVKVEFPPQNKKSVHLEVNFQASGGHYEKVGSCWVESEFGMPPAESRPLLQAVMLNPERADLEFKIREKPILEPGQLDASMCDVQANIRFGPFGNDTVDFSLVAPARRHSMLPIDARIFRLLEKSTVQYPIRDTDYVLEIARYDVYYPKPNRHATDSTSYLDFNPPTSFGEAVLYGQSWDDGMNAIGRIQDTENFNFDSALGALFKLEGQETPRDALERFIMIATNVAGLWNSTGPQLMESIPRPLSTPCATMTKPMSVKEGILIDLD
;
A
#
# COMPACT_ATOMS: atom_id res chain seq x y z
N MET A 1 9.76 0.36 -1.04
CA MET A 1 9.08 -0.84 -1.61
C MET A 1 7.89 -1.21 -0.71
N ARG A 2 6.80 -1.79 -1.23
CA ARG A 2 5.63 -2.22 -0.44
C ARG A 2 4.91 -3.38 -1.15
N VAL A 3 4.28 -4.27 -0.39
CA VAL A 3 3.45 -5.38 -0.91
C VAL A 3 2.05 -5.27 -0.35
N THR A 4 1.07 -5.04 -1.21
CA THR A 4 -0.34 -4.97 -0.82
C THR A 4 -0.91 -6.38 -0.81
N LEU A 5 -1.58 -6.76 0.27
CA LEU A 5 -2.18 -8.08 0.46
C LEU A 5 -3.70 -7.99 0.29
N GLY A 6 -4.26 -8.95 -0.44
CA GLY A 6 -5.71 -9.07 -0.57
C GLY A 6 -6.12 -9.71 -1.89
N SER A 7 -7.41 -9.62 -2.21
CA SER A 7 -7.96 -10.15 -3.46
C SER A 7 -7.92 -9.08 -4.54
N PHE A 8 -7.21 -9.36 -5.64
CA PHE A 8 -7.26 -8.51 -6.82
C PHE A 8 -8.61 -8.64 -7.52
N SER A 9 -9.28 -7.51 -7.77
CA SER A 9 -10.54 -7.43 -8.50
C SER A 9 -10.35 -6.61 -9.77
N PHE A 10 -10.76 -7.15 -10.92
CA PHE A 10 -10.85 -6.34 -12.14
C PHE A 10 -12.07 -5.43 -12.09
N GLU A 11 -11.88 -4.15 -12.39
CA GLU A 11 -12.95 -3.16 -12.54
C GLU A 11 -13.32 -2.94 -14.00
N GLN A 12 -12.31 -2.96 -14.88
CA GLN A 12 -12.47 -2.74 -16.30
C GLN A 12 -11.57 -3.73 -17.03
N TYR A 13 -12.14 -4.58 -17.87
CA TYR A 13 -11.38 -5.62 -18.56
C TYR A 13 -12.15 -6.10 -19.79
N ARG A 14 -11.41 -6.62 -20.79
CA ARG A 14 -12.01 -7.25 -21.97
C ARG A 14 -12.45 -8.66 -21.60
N TRP A 15 -13.73 -8.99 -21.75
CA TRP A 15 -14.24 -10.34 -21.51
C TRP A 15 -13.51 -11.42 -22.35
N PRO A 16 -13.43 -12.66 -21.85
CA PRO A 16 -12.84 -13.74 -22.63
C PRO A 16 -13.68 -14.03 -23.87
N ASN A 17 -13.01 -14.43 -24.96
CA ASN A 17 -13.59 -14.78 -26.25
C ASN A 17 -14.53 -15.98 -26.12
N ASP A 18 -14.22 -16.91 -25.21
CA ASP A 18 -15.08 -18.01 -24.82
C ASP A 18 -15.48 -17.88 -23.33
N PRO A 19 -16.66 -17.32 -23.03
CA PRO A 19 -17.13 -17.14 -21.66
C PRO A 19 -17.30 -18.44 -20.87
N GLN A 20 -17.44 -19.60 -21.54
CA GLN A 20 -17.61 -20.88 -20.84
C GLN A 20 -16.29 -21.46 -20.35
N ASN A 21 -15.21 -21.22 -21.09
CA ASN A 21 -13.88 -21.74 -20.77
C ASN A 21 -12.98 -20.72 -20.07
N GLY A 22 -13.40 -19.46 -19.98
CA GLY A 22 -12.60 -18.38 -19.41
C GLY A 22 -11.48 -17.94 -20.36
N TYR A 23 -10.47 -17.25 -19.83
CA TYR A 23 -9.32 -16.85 -20.63
C TYR A 23 -8.38 -18.03 -20.87
N SER A 24 -7.84 -18.13 -22.08
CA SER A 24 -6.55 -18.80 -22.26
C SER A 24 -5.42 -17.97 -21.65
N VAL A 25 -4.26 -18.57 -21.41
CA VAL A 25 -3.08 -17.84 -20.89
C VAL A 25 -2.73 -16.66 -21.80
N ASP A 26 -2.60 -16.89 -23.10
CA ASP A 26 -2.27 -15.84 -24.07
C ASP A 26 -3.32 -14.72 -24.11
N GLU A 27 -4.61 -15.08 -23.98
CA GLU A 27 -5.69 -14.11 -23.97
C GLU A 27 -5.72 -13.27 -22.70
N PHE A 28 -5.39 -13.89 -21.56
CA PHE A 28 -5.27 -13.21 -20.27
C PHE A 28 -4.12 -12.21 -20.29
N ASP A 29 -2.95 -12.60 -20.80
CA ASP A 29 -1.79 -11.73 -20.93
C ASP A 29 -2.07 -10.56 -21.89
N ASP A 30 -2.71 -10.82 -23.04
CA ASP A 30 -3.13 -9.77 -23.96
C ASP A 30 -4.14 -8.81 -23.28
N MET A 31 -5.11 -9.34 -22.52
CA MET A 31 -6.07 -8.54 -21.77
C MET A 31 -5.38 -7.67 -20.72
N LEU A 32 -4.43 -8.20 -19.95
CA LEU A 32 -3.63 -7.44 -18.98
C LEU A 32 -2.81 -6.32 -19.62
N SER A 33 -2.33 -6.55 -20.84
CA SER A 33 -1.51 -5.60 -21.59
C SER A 33 -2.32 -4.42 -22.14
N GLN A 34 -3.66 -4.52 -22.17
CA GLN A 34 -4.49 -3.44 -22.69
C GLN A 34 -4.47 -2.21 -21.78
N PRO A 35 -4.25 -0.99 -22.30
CA PRO A 35 -4.25 0.24 -21.49
C PRO A 35 -5.56 0.53 -20.75
N ILE A 36 -6.65 -0.06 -21.22
CA ILE A 36 -7.99 0.08 -20.65
C ILE A 36 -8.24 -0.89 -19.48
N THR A 37 -7.42 -1.93 -19.32
CA THR A 37 -7.57 -2.91 -18.26
C THR A 37 -7.21 -2.29 -16.91
N ARG A 38 -8.10 -2.49 -15.92
CA ARG A 38 -8.01 -1.93 -14.58
C ARG A 38 -8.48 -2.94 -13.56
N GLY A 39 -7.78 -2.95 -12.44
CA GLY A 39 -8.20 -3.62 -11.23
C GLY A 39 -7.49 -3.03 -10.04
N HIS A 40 -7.85 -3.54 -8.87
CA HIS A 40 -7.28 -3.13 -7.59
C HIS A 40 -7.33 -4.26 -6.60
N ILE A 41 -6.41 -4.24 -5.64
CA ILE A 41 -6.50 -5.10 -4.47
C ILE A 41 -7.55 -4.56 -3.51
N LYS A 42 -8.38 -5.48 -3.01
CA LYS A 42 -9.26 -5.27 -1.86
C LYS A 42 -8.81 -6.19 -0.74
N LEU A 43 -9.00 -5.76 0.50
CA LEU A 43 -8.64 -6.54 1.68
C LEU A 43 -9.26 -7.95 1.73
N GLY A 44 -10.31 -8.26 0.95
CA GLY A 44 -10.88 -9.62 0.82
C GLY A 44 -11.64 -10.13 2.05
N LEU A 45 -11.24 -9.70 3.25
CA LEU A 45 -11.89 -9.94 4.53
C LEU A 45 -12.23 -8.61 5.23
N PRO A 46 -13.30 -8.59 6.05
CA PRO A 46 -13.54 -7.51 7.01
C PRO A 46 -12.35 -7.29 7.97
N ILE A 47 -12.11 -6.04 8.36
CA ILE A 47 -10.96 -5.67 9.21
C ILE A 47 -11.00 -6.37 10.57
N ASP A 48 -12.18 -6.51 11.17
CA ASP A 48 -12.38 -7.20 12.45
C ASP A 48 -11.95 -8.66 12.38
N GLN A 49 -12.40 -9.39 11.35
CA GLN A 49 -11.99 -10.77 11.13
C GLN A 49 -10.48 -10.90 10.89
N LEU A 50 -9.87 -9.92 10.21
CA LEU A 50 -8.44 -9.93 9.97
C LEU A 50 -7.65 -9.70 11.28
N VAL A 51 -8.08 -8.74 12.10
CA VAL A 51 -7.49 -8.48 13.42
C VAL A 51 -7.58 -9.74 14.30
N ASP A 52 -8.72 -10.43 14.29
CA ASP A 52 -8.91 -11.68 15.02
C ASP A 52 -7.94 -12.77 14.53
N ARG A 53 -7.78 -12.94 13.22
CA ARG A 53 -6.82 -13.91 12.65
C ARG A 53 -5.37 -13.59 13.01
N ILE A 54 -4.99 -12.32 12.96
CA ILE A 54 -3.65 -11.87 13.34
C ILE A 54 -3.41 -12.15 14.84
N SER A 55 -4.40 -11.93 15.70
CA SER A 55 -4.30 -12.21 17.14
C SER A 55 -4.07 -13.70 17.45
N GLN A 56 -4.53 -14.59 16.57
CA GLN A 56 -4.35 -16.04 16.68
C GLN A 56 -3.00 -16.52 16.09
N ALA A 57 -2.39 -15.75 15.19
CA ALA A 57 -1.15 -16.07 14.50
C ALA A 57 0.11 -15.59 15.27
N SER A 58 0.18 -15.90 16.57
CA SER A 58 1.27 -15.47 17.45
C SER A 58 2.65 -16.04 17.08
N GLU A 59 2.68 -17.11 16.29
CA GLU A 59 3.87 -17.69 15.69
C GLU A 59 4.46 -16.80 14.60
N ILE A 60 3.64 -16.01 13.89
CA ILE A 60 4.07 -15.10 12.83
C ILE A 60 4.34 -13.70 13.38
N PHE A 61 3.49 -13.19 14.27
CA PHE A 61 3.54 -11.80 14.72
C PHE A 61 4.01 -11.63 16.16
N ILE A 62 4.65 -10.49 16.42
CA ILE A 62 4.93 -10.02 17.77
C ILE A 62 3.68 -9.30 18.31
N LEU A 63 3.05 -9.87 19.33
CA LEU A 63 1.81 -9.38 19.95
C LEU A 63 2.05 -8.97 21.41
N GLU A 64 1.32 -7.96 21.89
CA GLU A 64 1.27 -7.57 23.31
C GLU A 64 0.01 -8.15 23.94
N ASN A 65 0.15 -9.09 24.89
CA ASN A 65 -0.98 -9.80 25.53
C ASN A 65 -1.97 -10.44 24.55
N GLY A 66 -1.47 -10.97 23.42
CA GLY A 66 -2.32 -11.58 22.38
C GLY A 66 -3.13 -10.56 21.57
N GLN A 67 -2.78 -9.27 21.64
CA GLN A 67 -3.41 -8.19 20.88
C GLN A 67 -2.36 -7.38 20.12
N SER A 68 -2.81 -6.53 19.19
CA SER A 68 -1.92 -5.58 18.54
C SER A 68 -1.27 -4.65 19.56
N PRO A 69 0.02 -4.34 19.46
CA PRO A 69 0.65 -3.32 20.29
C PRO A 69 -0.08 -1.98 20.12
N ILE A 70 -0.74 -1.46 21.16
CA ILE A 70 -1.46 -0.17 21.07
C ILE A 70 -0.47 0.95 20.69
N SER A 71 0.79 0.80 21.10
CA SER A 71 1.92 1.67 20.78
C SER A 71 2.22 1.80 19.28
N THR A 72 1.74 0.89 18.44
CA THR A 72 1.95 0.92 16.99
C THR A 72 0.81 1.58 16.22
N ALA A 73 -0.27 2.00 16.89
CA ALA A 73 -1.33 2.75 16.25
C ALA A 73 -0.80 4.10 15.73
N ARG A 74 -1.09 4.43 14.47
CA ARG A 74 -0.76 5.73 13.86
C ARG A 74 -1.99 6.36 13.23
N ARG A 75 -1.93 7.68 13.08
CA ARG A 75 -2.96 8.49 12.42
C ARG A 75 -2.29 9.41 11.41
N SER A 76 -2.83 9.42 10.21
CA SER A 76 -2.40 10.34 9.17
C SER A 76 -3.59 10.86 8.39
N VAL A 77 -3.44 12.06 7.85
CA VAL A 77 -4.50 12.78 7.16
C VAL A 77 -3.96 13.22 5.81
N LYS A 78 -4.75 12.98 4.77
CA LYS A 78 -4.49 13.47 3.42
C LYS A 78 -5.57 14.47 3.04
N VAL A 79 -5.17 15.70 2.77
CA VAL A 79 -6.05 16.76 2.30
C VAL A 79 -5.79 17.00 0.83
N GLU A 80 -6.75 16.67 -0.03
CA GLU A 80 -6.62 16.87 -1.47
C GLU A 80 -7.34 18.15 -1.90
N PHE A 81 -6.66 18.97 -2.69
CA PHE A 81 -7.18 20.22 -3.20
C PHE A 81 -7.78 20.02 -4.60
N PRO A 82 -8.71 20.89 -5.03
CA PRO A 82 -9.25 20.84 -6.38
C PRO A 82 -8.12 20.85 -7.42
N PRO A 83 -8.15 19.93 -8.41
CA PRO A 83 -7.09 19.84 -9.39
C PRO A 83 -7.01 21.11 -10.23
N GLN A 84 -5.78 21.53 -10.54
CA GLN A 84 -5.49 22.66 -11.43
C GLN A 84 -4.65 22.15 -12.60
N ASN A 85 -5.04 22.45 -13.84
CA ASN A 85 -4.28 22.06 -15.04
C ASN A 85 -3.93 20.55 -15.10
N LYS A 86 -4.88 19.68 -14.72
CA LYS A 86 -4.69 18.21 -14.62
C LYS A 86 -3.63 17.78 -13.59
N LYS A 87 -3.19 18.66 -12.70
CA LYS A 87 -2.35 18.32 -11.55
C LYS A 87 -3.21 18.35 -10.29
N SER A 88 -3.00 17.35 -9.44
CA SER A 88 -3.58 17.24 -8.11
C SER A 88 -2.49 17.53 -7.08
N VAL A 89 -2.78 18.47 -6.18
CA VAL A 89 -1.92 18.79 -5.05
C VAL A 89 -2.59 18.30 -3.79
N HIS A 90 -1.82 17.65 -2.91
CA HIS A 90 -2.33 17.22 -1.62
C HIS A 90 -1.30 17.38 -0.51
N LEU A 91 -1.81 17.63 0.68
CA LEU A 91 -1.05 17.68 1.92
C LEU A 91 -1.19 16.34 2.64
N GLU A 92 -0.08 15.65 2.94
CA GLU A 92 -0.06 14.51 3.86
C GLU A 92 0.43 15.01 5.23
N VAL A 93 -0.30 14.70 6.30
CA VAL A 93 0.02 15.10 7.68
C VAL A 93 0.00 13.88 8.59
N ASN A 94 1.07 13.71 9.37
CA ASN A 94 1.18 12.63 10.35
C ASN A 94 0.94 13.17 11.76
N PHE A 95 0.17 12.42 12.54
CA PHE A 95 -0.14 12.75 13.93
C PHE A 95 0.31 11.62 14.86
N GLN A 96 0.87 12.00 16.00
CA GLN A 96 1.25 11.08 17.07
C GLN A 96 0.56 11.48 18.36
N ALA A 97 0.13 10.49 19.13
CA ALA A 97 -0.47 10.72 20.45
C ALA A 97 0.63 11.08 21.47
N SER A 98 0.42 12.15 22.22
CA SER A 98 1.27 12.63 23.31
C SER A 98 0.37 13.18 24.42
N GLY A 99 0.44 12.60 25.62
CA GLY A 99 -0.27 13.11 26.80
C GLY A 99 -1.80 13.22 26.67
N GLY A 100 -2.44 12.39 25.84
CA GLY A 100 -3.89 12.44 25.59
C GLY A 100 -4.31 13.43 24.49
N HIS A 101 -3.35 14.11 23.87
CA HIS A 101 -3.55 14.96 22.69
C HIS A 101 -2.79 14.42 21.48
N TYR A 102 -3.17 14.88 20.29
CA TYR A 102 -2.45 14.54 19.07
C TYR A 102 -1.64 15.74 18.60
N GLU A 103 -0.35 15.50 18.39
CA GLU A 103 0.58 16.50 17.88
C GLU A 103 0.94 16.16 16.43
N LYS A 104 1.05 17.22 15.62
CA LYS A 104 1.53 17.12 14.25
C LYS A 104 3.03 16.83 14.29
N VAL A 105 3.42 15.63 13.85
CA VAL A 105 4.84 15.20 13.85
C VAL A 105 5.52 15.41 12.50
N GLY A 106 4.74 15.56 11.43
CA GLY A 106 5.28 15.84 10.11
C GLY A 106 4.19 16.20 9.11
N SER A 107 4.59 16.90 8.05
CA SER A 107 3.74 17.12 6.90
C SER A 107 4.56 17.28 5.63
N CYS A 108 4.03 16.81 4.50
CA CYS A 108 4.63 17.03 3.20
C CYS A 108 3.57 17.37 2.16
N TRP A 109 3.97 18.19 1.18
CA TRP A 109 3.17 18.49 0.00
C TRP A 109 3.59 17.56 -1.12
N VAL A 110 2.60 16.98 -1.78
CA VAL A 110 2.82 16.03 -2.87
C VAL A 110 2.03 16.50 -4.08
N GLU A 111 2.69 16.53 -5.22
CA GLU A 111 2.04 16.68 -6.52
C GLU A 111 1.78 15.30 -7.11
N SER A 112 0.68 15.16 -7.82
CA SER A 112 0.39 13.99 -8.62
C SER A 112 -0.40 14.42 -9.85
N GLU A 113 -0.31 13.65 -10.93
CA GLU A 113 -1.20 13.87 -12.06
C GLU A 113 -2.63 13.50 -11.66
N PHE A 114 -3.59 14.38 -11.96
CA PHE A 114 -5.00 14.12 -11.73
C PHE A 114 -5.55 13.26 -12.87
N GLY A 115 -5.73 11.98 -12.60
CA GLY A 115 -6.16 10.98 -13.57
C GLY A 115 -5.05 9.97 -13.88
N MET A 116 -5.20 9.21 -14.96
CA MET A 116 -4.15 8.32 -15.44
C MET A 116 -3.19 9.10 -16.34
N PRO A 117 -1.88 9.15 -16.01
CA PRO A 117 -0.87 9.61 -16.95
C PRO A 117 -0.95 8.77 -18.23
N PRO A 118 -0.80 9.36 -19.44
CA PRO A 118 -0.43 8.57 -20.61
C PRO A 118 0.74 7.64 -20.28
N ALA A 119 0.82 6.46 -20.93
CA ALA A 119 1.83 5.44 -20.61
C ALA A 119 3.26 6.02 -20.55
N GLU A 120 3.55 6.99 -21.42
CA GLU A 120 4.81 7.73 -21.56
C GLU A 120 5.14 8.68 -20.38
N SER A 121 4.17 8.97 -19.52
CA SER A 121 4.28 9.90 -18.37
C SER A 121 4.04 9.22 -17.02
N ARG A 122 3.87 7.89 -17.01
CA ARG A 122 3.83 7.14 -15.76
C ARG A 122 5.19 7.28 -15.06
N PRO A 123 5.23 7.40 -13.72
CA PRO A 123 6.50 7.47 -13.01
C PRO A 123 7.36 6.27 -13.38
N LEU A 124 8.65 6.52 -13.67
CA LEU A 124 9.60 5.55 -14.24
C LEU A 124 9.72 4.28 -13.39
N LEU A 125 9.41 4.37 -12.09
CA LEU A 125 9.45 3.26 -11.16
C LEU A 125 8.03 2.86 -10.72
N GLN A 126 7.23 2.28 -11.63
CA GLN A 126 5.97 1.59 -11.31
C GLN A 126 5.98 0.14 -11.82
N ALA A 127 6.45 -0.79 -10.98
CA ALA A 127 6.22 -2.21 -11.17
C ALA A 127 4.96 -2.65 -10.42
N VAL A 128 4.07 -3.39 -11.11
CA VAL A 128 2.94 -4.12 -10.53
C VAL A 128 3.11 -5.59 -10.90
N MET A 129 3.48 -6.42 -9.93
CA MET A 129 3.57 -7.87 -10.13
C MET A 129 2.37 -8.52 -9.46
N LEU A 130 1.61 -9.26 -10.26
CA LEU A 130 0.55 -10.15 -9.82
C LEU A 130 1.05 -11.59 -9.96
N ASN A 131 0.88 -12.42 -8.94
CA ASN A 131 1.11 -13.86 -9.10
C ASN A 131 -0.17 -14.47 -9.73
N PRO A 132 -0.12 -14.98 -10.98
CA PRO A 132 -1.31 -15.50 -11.66
C PRO A 132 -1.81 -16.83 -11.07
N GLU A 133 -0.96 -17.57 -10.35
CA GLU A 133 -1.34 -18.83 -9.69
C GLU A 133 -2.00 -18.59 -8.31
N ARG A 134 -1.67 -17.45 -7.67
CA ARG A 134 -2.24 -16.99 -6.40
C ARG A 134 -2.36 -15.46 -6.46
N ALA A 135 -3.51 -14.94 -6.85
CA ALA A 135 -3.76 -13.49 -6.95
C ALA A 135 -3.95 -12.82 -5.57
N ASP A 136 -3.08 -13.12 -4.61
CA ASP A 136 -3.13 -12.67 -3.22
C ASP A 136 -2.20 -11.47 -2.92
N LEU A 137 -1.40 -11.02 -3.90
CA LEU A 137 -0.32 -10.03 -3.73
C LEU A 137 -0.20 -9.04 -4.91
N GLU A 138 -0.04 -7.74 -4.60
CA GLU A 138 0.39 -6.68 -5.54
C GLU A 138 1.69 -6.05 -5.02
N PHE A 139 2.78 -6.20 -5.75
CA PHE A 139 4.00 -5.43 -5.51
C PHE A 139 3.87 -4.05 -6.12
N LYS A 140 4.19 -2.99 -5.37
CA LYS A 140 4.06 -1.63 -5.88
C LYS A 140 5.24 -0.76 -5.51
N ILE A 141 5.91 -0.26 -6.55
CA ILE A 141 6.90 0.80 -6.44
C ILE A 141 6.28 2.06 -7.05
N ARG A 142 6.43 3.21 -6.38
CA ARG A 142 5.96 4.51 -6.89
C ARG A 142 6.87 5.62 -6.41
N GLU A 143 7.32 6.46 -7.32
CA GLU A 143 7.93 7.76 -7.04
C GLU A 143 6.83 8.77 -6.64
N LYS A 144 7.12 9.66 -5.69
CA LYS A 144 6.22 10.76 -5.28
C LYS A 144 6.98 12.09 -5.40
N PRO A 145 6.60 13.00 -6.32
CA PRO A 145 7.24 14.31 -6.40
C PRO A 145 6.78 15.18 -5.21
N ILE A 146 7.74 15.62 -4.41
CA ILE A 146 7.52 16.48 -3.25
C ILE A 146 7.59 17.94 -3.72
N LEU A 147 6.58 18.75 -3.39
CA LEU A 147 6.53 20.16 -3.76
C LEU A 147 7.30 21.04 -2.77
N GLU A 148 7.98 22.05 -3.30
CA GLU A 148 8.65 23.08 -2.51
C GLU A 148 7.65 24.18 -2.08
N PRO A 149 7.86 24.85 -0.92
CA PRO A 149 6.89 25.78 -0.33
C PRO A 149 6.47 26.98 -1.21
N GLY A 150 7.26 27.35 -2.22
CA GLY A 150 7.02 28.51 -3.08
C GLY A 150 5.88 28.37 -4.10
N GLN A 151 5.23 27.20 -4.16
CA GLN A 151 4.19 26.88 -5.16
C GLN A 151 2.77 26.81 -4.57
N LEU A 152 2.60 27.17 -3.30
CA LEU A 152 1.34 27.02 -2.56
C LEU A 152 0.52 28.32 -2.55
N ASP A 153 -0.80 28.19 -2.66
CA ASP A 153 -1.71 29.33 -2.47
C ASP A 153 -1.97 29.63 -0.98
N ALA A 154 -2.59 30.77 -0.70
CA ALA A 154 -2.87 31.20 0.67
C ALA A 154 -3.80 30.23 1.43
N SER A 155 -4.75 29.58 0.75
CA SER A 155 -5.67 28.61 1.38
C SER A 155 -4.93 27.32 1.75
N MET A 156 -4.00 26.88 0.91
CA MET A 156 -3.14 25.72 1.16
C MET A 156 -2.24 25.95 2.37
N CYS A 157 -1.60 27.11 2.44
CA CYS A 157 -0.78 27.52 3.58
C CYS A 157 -1.61 27.58 4.88
N ASP A 158 -2.81 28.15 4.82
CA ASP A 158 -3.72 28.23 5.97
C ASP A 158 -4.13 26.84 6.47
N VAL A 159 -4.48 25.92 5.57
CA VAL A 159 -4.79 24.52 5.91
C VAL A 159 -3.60 23.85 6.59
N GLN A 160 -2.39 23.98 6.06
CA GLN A 160 -1.20 23.36 6.66
C GLN A 160 -0.90 23.88 8.07
N ALA A 161 -1.14 25.17 8.32
CA ALA A 161 -0.91 25.81 9.60
C ALA A 161 -1.98 25.45 10.65
N ASN A 162 -3.24 25.30 10.21
CA ASN A 162 -4.39 25.21 11.11
C ASN A 162 -5.04 23.82 11.19
N ILE A 163 -4.62 22.85 10.38
CA ILE A 163 -5.10 21.47 10.49
C ILE A 163 -4.76 20.90 11.88
N ARG A 164 -5.78 20.34 12.53
CA ARG A 164 -5.67 19.70 13.84
C ARG A 164 -6.27 18.31 13.80
N PHE A 165 -5.80 17.43 14.68
CA PHE A 165 -6.37 16.11 14.90
C PHE A 165 -6.73 15.99 16.37
N GLY A 166 -7.95 15.53 16.67
CA GLY A 166 -8.35 15.41 18.06
C GLY A 166 -9.80 15.00 18.25
N PRO A 167 -10.23 14.92 19.51
CA PRO A 167 -11.62 14.69 19.85
C PRO A 167 -12.50 15.81 19.31
N PHE A 168 -13.66 15.46 18.74
CA PHE A 168 -14.67 16.43 18.35
C PHE A 168 -15.72 16.50 19.47
N GLY A 169 -15.73 17.59 20.25
CA GLY A 169 -16.58 17.71 21.44
C GLY A 169 -16.11 16.82 22.60
N ASN A 170 -17.04 16.10 23.25
CA ASN A 170 -16.78 15.22 24.41
C ASN A 170 -16.41 13.77 24.03
N ASP A 171 -16.24 13.47 22.74
CA ASP A 171 -15.91 12.12 22.28
C ASP A 171 -14.45 11.77 22.59
N THR A 172 -14.21 10.59 23.15
CA THR A 172 -12.86 10.01 23.21
C THR A 172 -12.52 9.38 21.86
N VAL A 173 -11.27 9.51 21.40
CA VAL A 173 -10.83 8.88 20.15
C VAL A 173 -10.68 7.38 20.40
N ASP A 174 -11.54 6.56 19.80
CA ASP A 174 -11.38 5.11 19.80
C ASP A 174 -10.25 4.74 18.84
N PHE A 175 -9.20 4.14 19.38
CA PHE A 175 -8.00 3.80 18.62
C PHE A 175 -8.14 2.51 17.82
N SER A 176 -9.21 1.76 18.05
CA SER A 176 -9.49 0.51 17.36
C SER A 176 -9.72 0.72 15.86
N LEU A 177 -9.07 -0.11 15.04
CA LEU A 177 -9.34 -0.14 13.60
C LEU A 177 -10.78 -0.54 13.27
N VAL A 178 -11.47 -1.22 14.20
CA VAL A 178 -12.87 -1.65 14.05
C VAL A 178 -13.87 -0.64 14.60
N ALA A 179 -13.40 0.47 15.17
CA ALA A 179 -14.27 1.56 15.64
C ALA A 179 -15.12 2.11 14.49
N PRO A 180 -16.33 2.63 14.74
CA PRO A 180 -17.11 3.30 13.68
C PRO A 180 -16.32 4.45 13.04
N ALA A 181 -16.48 4.63 11.73
CA ALA A 181 -15.83 5.71 10.99
C ALA A 181 -16.32 7.08 11.51
N ARG A 182 -15.41 7.87 12.07
CA ARG A 182 -15.66 9.22 12.59
C ARG A 182 -14.50 10.13 12.23
N ARG A 183 -14.83 11.37 11.89
CA ARG A 183 -13.83 12.38 11.52
C ARG A 183 -13.19 12.94 12.78
N HIS A 184 -11.87 12.93 12.82
CA HIS A 184 -11.08 13.52 13.91
C HIS A 184 -10.26 14.75 13.45
N SER A 185 -10.16 14.97 12.14
CA SER A 185 -9.47 16.11 11.55
C SER A 185 -10.35 17.34 11.51
N MET A 186 -9.80 18.44 11.97
CA MET A 186 -10.41 19.75 11.95
C MET A 186 -9.69 20.62 10.93
N LEU A 187 -10.46 21.18 10.00
CA LEU A 187 -9.96 22.01 8.89
C LEU A 187 -10.66 23.37 8.91
N PRO A 188 -9.95 24.46 8.54
CA PRO A 188 -10.53 25.79 8.42
C PRO A 188 -11.82 25.78 7.59
N ILE A 189 -12.81 26.59 7.98
CA ILE A 189 -14.12 26.59 7.31
C ILE A 189 -14.08 27.07 5.86
N ASP A 190 -13.11 27.93 5.55
CA ASP A 190 -12.91 28.48 4.20
C ASP A 190 -11.96 27.61 3.37
N ALA A 191 -11.51 26.47 3.90
CA ALA A 191 -10.60 25.56 3.21
C ALA A 191 -11.26 25.01 1.92
N ARG A 192 -10.66 25.34 0.78
CA ARG A 192 -11.10 24.87 -0.53
C ARG A 192 -10.46 23.52 -0.85
N ILE A 193 -11.09 22.44 -0.38
CA ILE A 193 -10.59 21.08 -0.58
C ILE A 193 -11.54 20.28 -1.48
N PHE A 194 -11.00 19.31 -2.19
CA PHE A 194 -11.74 18.35 -3.01
C PHE A 194 -12.22 17.16 -2.16
N ARG A 195 -11.31 16.56 -1.39
CA ARG A 195 -11.62 15.49 -0.43
C ARG A 195 -10.63 15.44 0.70
N LEU A 196 -11.05 14.84 1.81
CA LEU A 196 -10.25 14.54 2.99
C LEU A 196 -10.20 13.02 3.17
N LEU A 197 -9.02 12.47 3.44
CA LEU A 197 -8.85 11.07 3.81
C LEU A 197 -8.19 11.00 5.18
N GLU A 198 -8.82 10.30 6.11
CA GLU A 198 -8.20 9.93 7.38
C GLU A 198 -7.74 8.47 7.31
N LYS A 199 -6.46 8.24 7.56
CA LYS A 199 -5.87 6.90 7.60
C LYS A 199 -5.56 6.54 9.05
N SER A 200 -6.22 5.50 9.53
CA SER A 200 -5.92 4.84 10.80
C SER A 200 -5.13 3.58 10.52
N THR A 201 -3.99 3.40 11.20
CA THR A 201 -3.19 2.18 11.02
C THR A 201 -2.84 1.53 12.34
N VAL A 202 -2.61 0.23 12.26
CA VAL A 202 -1.96 -0.59 13.30
C VAL A 202 -0.90 -1.43 12.61
N GLN A 203 0.26 -1.52 13.23
CA GLN A 203 1.41 -2.23 12.68
C GLN A 203 1.69 -3.47 13.52
N TYR A 204 1.93 -4.58 12.84
CA TYR A 204 2.21 -5.89 13.40
C TYR A 204 3.61 -6.32 12.94
N PRO A 205 4.63 -6.19 13.81
CA PRO A 205 5.96 -6.67 13.50
C PRO A 205 5.95 -8.19 13.26
N ILE A 206 6.63 -8.63 12.22
CA ILE A 206 6.80 -10.05 11.93
C ILE A 206 7.99 -10.56 12.75
N ARG A 207 7.76 -11.64 13.49
CA ARG A 207 8.73 -12.26 14.39
C ARG A 207 10.03 -12.57 13.66
N ASP A 208 11.15 -12.29 14.32
CA ASP A 208 12.52 -12.56 13.84
C ASP A 208 12.88 -11.93 12.49
N THR A 209 12.18 -10.87 12.08
CA THR A 209 12.46 -10.13 10.83
C THR A 209 12.40 -8.62 11.04
N ASP A 210 12.82 -7.84 10.04
CA ASP A 210 12.61 -6.39 9.99
C ASP A 210 11.31 -6.00 9.22
N TYR A 211 10.47 -6.98 8.91
CA TYR A 211 9.23 -6.77 8.19
C TYR A 211 8.06 -6.45 9.13
N VAL A 212 7.14 -5.64 8.62
CA VAL A 212 5.94 -5.20 9.31
C VAL A 212 4.74 -5.39 8.39
N LEU A 213 3.69 -6.00 8.93
CA LEU A 213 2.36 -5.94 8.35
C LEU A 213 1.64 -4.71 8.92
N GLU A 214 1.26 -3.77 8.08
CA GLU A 214 0.38 -2.66 8.44
C GLU A 214 -1.03 -2.92 7.95
N ILE A 215 -2.00 -2.89 8.87
CA ILE A 215 -3.41 -2.85 8.54
C ILE A 215 -3.87 -1.40 8.63
N ALA A 216 -4.46 -0.91 7.55
CA ALA A 216 -4.94 0.45 7.44
C ALA A 216 -6.45 0.47 7.17
N ARG A 217 -7.15 1.38 7.83
CA ARG A 217 -8.48 1.83 7.44
C ARG A 217 -8.40 3.25 6.93
N TYR A 218 -9.01 3.50 5.78
CA TYR A 218 -9.17 4.82 5.21
C TYR A 218 -10.63 5.23 5.31
N ASP A 219 -10.88 6.42 5.86
CA ASP A 219 -12.18 7.07 5.91
C ASP A 219 -12.14 8.28 4.97
N VAL A 220 -12.91 8.21 3.87
CA VAL A 220 -12.93 9.23 2.82
C VAL A 220 -14.13 10.15 3.02
N TYR A 221 -13.86 11.44 3.17
CA TYR A 221 -14.86 12.49 3.39
C TYR A 221 -14.90 13.46 2.21
N TYR A 222 -16.11 13.80 1.78
CA TYR A 222 -16.36 14.85 0.79
C TYR A 222 -17.02 16.05 1.47
N PRO A 223 -16.49 17.27 1.27
CA PRO A 223 -17.08 18.49 1.83
C PRO A 223 -18.55 18.65 1.42
N LYS A 224 -19.37 19.14 2.34
CA LYS A 224 -20.74 19.58 2.01
C LYS A 224 -20.69 20.92 1.28
N PRO A 225 -21.63 21.19 0.35
CA PRO A 225 -21.79 22.52 -0.22
C PRO A 225 -22.04 23.52 0.90
N ASN A 226 -21.21 24.56 0.97
CA ASN A 226 -21.16 25.50 2.08
C ASN A 226 -22.54 26.17 2.26
N ARG A 227 -23.26 25.86 3.33
CA ARG A 227 -24.45 26.63 3.75
C ARG A 227 -23.93 27.68 4.71
N HIS A 228 -24.04 28.96 4.32
CA HIS A 228 -23.61 30.16 5.06
C HIS A 228 -23.39 29.91 6.55
N ALA A 229 -22.13 29.77 6.96
CA ALA A 229 -21.77 29.65 8.36
C ALA A 229 -21.88 31.01 9.04
N THR A 230 -22.63 31.05 10.14
CA THR A 230 -22.86 32.27 10.91
C THR A 230 -21.78 32.57 11.95
N ASP A 231 -20.87 31.63 12.23
CA ASP A 231 -19.81 31.77 13.24
C ASP A 231 -18.41 31.45 12.69
N SER A 232 -17.46 32.35 12.95
CA SER A 232 -16.06 32.30 12.49
C SER A 232 -15.18 31.27 13.21
N THR A 233 -15.74 30.50 14.17
CA THR A 233 -15.05 29.41 14.88
C THR A 233 -15.46 28.01 14.40
N SER A 234 -16.31 27.93 13.39
CA SER A 234 -16.79 26.65 12.85
C SER A 234 -15.71 25.99 11.97
N TYR A 235 -15.77 24.66 11.84
CA TYR A 235 -14.90 23.88 10.95
C TYR A 235 -15.68 23.43 9.72
N LEU A 236 -14.96 23.03 8.65
CA LEU A 236 -15.60 22.50 7.43
C LEU A 236 -16.49 21.29 7.75
N ASP A 237 -17.67 21.24 7.16
CA ASP A 237 -18.62 20.14 7.29
C ASP A 237 -18.51 19.13 6.13
N PHE A 238 -18.78 17.86 6.44
CA PHE A 238 -18.61 16.74 5.51
C PHE A 238 -19.85 15.85 5.43
N ASN A 239 -19.97 15.14 4.30
CA ASN A 239 -20.87 14.00 4.17
C ASN A 239 -20.36 12.80 5.00
N PRO A 240 -21.24 11.83 5.31
CA PRO A 240 -20.79 10.57 5.92
C PRO A 240 -19.63 9.94 5.13
N PRO A 241 -18.65 9.33 5.82
CA PRO A 241 -17.50 8.78 5.15
C PRO A 241 -17.84 7.54 4.33
N THR A 242 -17.03 7.29 3.30
CA THR A 242 -16.88 5.95 2.73
C THR A 242 -15.58 5.35 3.24
N SER A 243 -15.66 4.14 3.80
CA SER A 243 -14.50 3.49 4.43
C SER A 243 -14.04 2.28 3.64
N PHE A 244 -12.72 2.06 3.58
CA PHE A 244 -12.12 0.85 3.05
C PHE A 244 -10.85 0.47 3.81
N GLY A 245 -10.50 -0.81 3.73
CA GLY A 245 -9.30 -1.37 4.37
C GLY A 245 -8.21 -1.73 3.36
N GLU A 246 -6.97 -1.68 3.82
CA GLU A 246 -5.78 -2.11 3.08
C GLU A 246 -4.84 -2.84 4.04
N ALA A 247 -4.12 -3.83 3.52
CA ALA A 247 -3.05 -4.49 4.24
C ALA A 247 -1.78 -4.40 3.42
N VAL A 248 -0.72 -3.93 4.06
CA VAL A 248 0.55 -3.67 3.39
C VAL A 248 1.68 -4.29 4.20
N LEU A 249 2.42 -5.18 3.58
CA LEU A 249 3.67 -5.72 4.09
C LEU A 249 4.84 -4.90 3.57
N TYR A 250 5.74 -4.49 4.48
CA TYR A 250 6.96 -3.80 4.10
C TYR A 250 8.11 -4.05 5.09
N GLY A 251 9.36 -3.93 4.59
CA GLY A 251 10.55 -3.86 5.43
C GLY A 251 10.75 -2.46 6.00
N GLN A 252 11.05 -2.35 7.29
CA GLN A 252 11.31 -1.06 7.95
C GLN A 252 12.53 -0.34 7.36
N SER A 253 13.50 -1.10 6.86
CA SER A 253 14.75 -0.63 6.28
C SER A 253 14.66 -0.25 4.79
N TRP A 254 13.53 -0.53 4.13
CA TRP A 254 13.44 -0.44 2.67
C TRP A 254 13.54 0.98 2.12
N ASP A 255 13.04 1.99 2.83
CA ASP A 255 13.17 3.37 2.36
C ASP A 255 14.64 3.83 2.41
N ASP A 256 15.38 3.45 3.45
CA ASP A 256 16.83 3.70 3.54
C ASP A 256 17.60 2.91 2.49
N GLY A 257 17.23 1.65 2.25
CA GLY A 257 17.80 0.80 1.19
C GLY A 257 17.59 1.40 -0.20
N MET A 258 16.38 1.87 -0.51
CA MET A 258 16.08 2.55 -1.78
C MET A 258 16.89 3.85 -1.94
N ASN A 259 17.03 4.64 -0.87
CA ASN A 259 17.86 5.84 -0.88
C ASN A 259 19.34 5.52 -1.10
N ALA A 260 19.84 4.43 -0.52
CA ALA A 260 21.22 3.98 -0.72
C ALA A 260 21.44 3.51 -2.17
N ILE A 261 20.52 2.71 -2.72
CA ILE A 261 20.56 2.27 -4.13
C ILE A 261 20.61 3.47 -5.08
N GLY A 262 19.74 4.46 -4.87
CA GLY A 262 19.68 5.66 -5.72
C GLY A 262 20.99 6.46 -5.75
N ARG A 263 21.83 6.38 -4.71
CA ARG A 263 23.16 7.02 -4.70
C ARG A 263 24.25 6.24 -5.43
N ILE A 264 24.05 4.94 -5.63
CA ILE A 264 25.05 4.00 -6.14
C ILE A 264 24.76 3.62 -7.60
N GLN A 265 23.56 3.92 -8.10
CA GLN A 265 23.10 3.58 -9.45
C GLN A 265 24.02 4.10 -10.57
N ASP A 266 24.76 5.18 -10.34
CA ASP A 266 25.71 5.76 -11.31
C ASP A 266 27.13 5.16 -11.24
N THR A 267 27.35 4.08 -10.48
CA THR A 267 28.66 3.43 -10.34
C THR A 267 28.78 2.19 -11.23
N GLU A 268 29.95 1.96 -11.83
CA GLU A 268 30.25 0.80 -12.69
C GLU A 268 30.04 -0.58 -12.01
N ASN A 269 29.82 -0.61 -10.69
CA ASN A 269 29.65 -1.83 -9.88
C ASN A 269 28.19 -2.12 -9.51
N PHE A 270 27.21 -1.32 -9.95
CA PHE A 270 25.82 -1.58 -9.65
C PHE A 270 25.32 -2.82 -10.41
N ASN A 271 24.92 -3.86 -9.67
CA ASN A 271 24.28 -5.05 -10.23
C ASN A 271 23.04 -5.44 -9.40
N PHE A 272 22.23 -6.34 -9.95
CA PHE A 272 20.97 -6.77 -9.34
C PHE A 272 21.14 -7.31 -7.92
N ASP A 273 22.16 -8.12 -7.68
CA ASP A 273 22.44 -8.69 -6.35
C ASP A 273 22.81 -7.62 -5.33
N SER A 274 23.43 -6.52 -5.76
CA SER A 274 23.72 -5.36 -4.91
C SER A 274 22.44 -4.63 -4.51
N ALA A 275 21.48 -4.48 -5.44
CA ALA A 275 20.17 -3.90 -5.14
C ALA A 275 19.37 -4.79 -4.19
N LEU A 276 19.36 -6.11 -4.42
CA LEU A 276 18.72 -7.05 -3.51
C LEU A 276 19.35 -7.05 -2.12
N GLY A 277 20.68 -7.03 -2.02
CA GLY A 277 21.39 -7.00 -0.75
C GLY A 277 21.14 -5.73 0.07
N ALA A 278 20.81 -4.61 -0.59
CA ALA A 278 20.41 -3.38 0.07
C ALA A 278 18.95 -3.38 0.57
N LEU A 279 18.09 -4.22 -0.01
CA LEU A 279 16.66 -4.29 0.33
C LEU A 279 16.33 -5.46 1.27
N PHE A 280 17.05 -6.57 1.17
CA PHE A 280 16.77 -7.78 1.92
C PHE A 280 17.94 -8.10 2.84
N LYS A 281 17.69 -8.04 4.16
CA LYS A 281 18.71 -8.31 5.16
C LYS A 281 19.13 -9.78 5.08
N LEU A 282 20.42 -10.01 4.81
CA LEU A 282 21.00 -11.35 4.73
C LEU A 282 21.08 -12.01 6.11
N GLU A 283 20.80 -13.31 6.17
CA GLU A 283 20.99 -14.13 7.36
C GLU A 283 21.99 -15.27 7.12
N GLY A 284 22.92 -15.47 8.05
CA GLY A 284 23.91 -16.55 7.95
C GLY A 284 24.77 -16.48 6.69
N GLN A 285 24.63 -17.47 5.81
CA GLN A 285 25.35 -17.57 4.53
C GLN A 285 24.44 -17.38 3.31
N GLU A 286 23.28 -16.74 3.48
CA GLU A 286 22.36 -16.44 2.38
C GLU A 286 22.99 -15.54 1.32
N THR A 287 22.70 -15.84 0.07
CA THR A 287 22.88 -14.90 -1.05
C THR A 287 21.73 -13.86 -1.06
N PRO A 288 21.88 -12.71 -1.74
CA PRO A 288 20.79 -11.75 -1.90
C PRO A 288 19.51 -12.34 -2.51
N ARG A 289 19.66 -13.33 -3.40
CA ARG A 289 18.53 -14.06 -3.98
C ARG A 289 17.84 -14.95 -2.95
N ASP A 290 18.60 -15.65 -2.10
CA ASP A 290 18.04 -16.45 -1.01
C ASP A 290 17.23 -15.58 -0.04
N ALA A 291 17.71 -14.37 0.26
CA ALA A 291 17.00 -13.42 1.12
C ALA A 291 15.69 -12.90 0.49
N LEU A 292 15.67 -12.66 -0.83
CA LEU A 292 14.45 -12.36 -1.58
C LEU A 292 13.47 -13.55 -1.55
N GLU A 293 13.94 -14.77 -1.77
CA GLU A 293 13.13 -15.99 -1.68
C GLU A 293 12.50 -16.15 -0.28
N ARG A 294 13.30 -15.96 0.77
CA ARG A 294 12.78 -15.97 2.15
C ARG A 294 11.71 -14.90 2.37
N PHE A 295 11.89 -13.69 1.84
CA PHE A 295 10.86 -12.66 1.89
C PHE A 295 9.57 -13.08 1.18
N ILE A 296 9.66 -13.67 -0.02
CA ILE A 296 8.49 -14.17 -0.77
C ILE A 296 7.74 -15.22 0.06
N MET A 297 8.47 -16.13 0.73
CA MET A 297 7.87 -17.12 1.63
C MET A 297 7.14 -16.45 2.80
N ILE A 298 7.76 -15.45 3.45
CA ILE A 298 7.12 -14.68 4.54
C ILE A 298 5.84 -14.00 4.03
N ALA A 299 5.91 -13.31 2.89
CA ALA A 299 4.75 -12.65 2.29
C ALA A 299 3.63 -13.64 1.97
N THR A 300 3.97 -14.82 1.48
CA THR A 300 3.02 -15.90 1.17
C THR A 300 2.36 -16.45 2.44
N ASN A 301 3.12 -16.61 3.52
CA ASN A 301 2.61 -17.08 4.81
C ASN A 301 1.65 -16.06 5.43
N VAL A 302 2.01 -14.78 5.38
CA VAL A 302 1.15 -13.68 5.83
C VAL A 302 -0.11 -13.61 4.97
N ALA A 303 0.00 -13.67 3.65
CA ALA A 303 -1.14 -13.71 2.73
C ALA A 303 -2.04 -14.93 2.96
N GLY A 304 -1.48 -16.06 3.42
CA GLY A 304 -2.24 -17.24 3.83
C GLY A 304 -3.32 -16.95 4.89
N LEU A 305 -3.15 -15.90 5.71
CA LEU A 305 -4.16 -15.46 6.68
C LEU A 305 -5.44 -14.92 6.02
N TRP A 306 -5.38 -14.54 4.75
CA TRP A 306 -6.54 -14.10 3.97
C TRP A 306 -7.36 -15.26 3.40
N ASN A 307 -6.82 -16.47 3.39
CA ASN A 307 -7.52 -17.63 2.85
C ASN A 307 -8.60 -18.12 3.84
N SER A 308 -9.83 -18.37 3.35
CA SER A 308 -10.95 -18.81 4.18
C SER A 308 -10.72 -20.18 4.84
N THR A 309 -9.81 -20.99 4.30
CA THR A 309 -9.41 -22.30 4.83
C THR A 309 -8.39 -22.25 5.98
N GLY A 310 -7.93 -21.06 6.38
CA GLY A 310 -6.91 -20.86 7.40
C GLY A 310 -5.46 -20.84 6.88
N PRO A 311 -4.49 -20.46 7.72
CA PRO A 311 -3.09 -20.37 7.33
C PRO A 311 -2.52 -21.76 7.02
N GLN A 312 -2.06 -21.98 5.79
CA GLN A 312 -1.12 -23.06 5.48
C GLN A 312 0.27 -22.45 5.41
N LEU A 313 1.07 -22.69 6.46
CA LEU A 313 2.44 -22.21 6.51
C LEU A 313 3.25 -22.93 5.42
N MET A 314 3.85 -22.16 4.54
CA MET A 314 4.78 -22.65 3.54
C MET A 314 6.15 -22.82 4.20
N GLU A 315 6.64 -24.06 4.24
CA GLU A 315 7.97 -24.39 4.78
C GLU A 315 9.09 -24.19 3.73
N SER A 316 8.75 -24.17 2.43
CA SER A 316 9.70 -23.92 1.34
C SER A 316 9.01 -23.46 0.05
N ILE A 317 9.71 -22.70 -0.80
CA ILE A 317 9.24 -22.35 -2.14
C ILE A 317 9.26 -23.63 -3.02
N PRO A 318 8.15 -23.98 -3.71
CA PRO A 318 8.13 -25.11 -4.63
C PRO A 318 9.14 -24.86 -5.75
N ARG A 319 10.23 -25.63 -5.75
CA ARG A 319 11.17 -25.63 -6.87
C ARG A 319 10.52 -26.37 -8.03
N PRO A 320 10.58 -25.84 -9.26
CA PRO A 320 10.14 -26.60 -10.42
C PRO A 320 10.91 -27.92 -10.46
N LEU A 321 10.18 -29.04 -10.59
CA LEU A 321 10.75 -30.38 -10.66
C LEU A 321 11.72 -30.45 -11.83
N SER A 322 13.01 -30.38 -11.54
CA SER A 322 14.07 -30.70 -12.49
C SER A 322 13.94 -32.18 -12.83
N THR A 323 13.23 -32.47 -13.92
CA THR A 323 13.06 -33.84 -14.39
C THR A 323 14.38 -34.24 -15.07
N PRO A 324 15.05 -35.34 -14.67
CA PRO A 324 16.29 -35.76 -15.30
C PRO A 324 16.04 -36.05 -16.77
N CYS A 325 16.77 -35.37 -17.65
CA CYS A 325 16.63 -35.47 -19.09
C CYS A 325 17.05 -36.87 -19.57
N ALA A 326 16.07 -37.74 -19.83
CA ALA A 326 16.28 -38.98 -20.57
C ALA A 326 16.17 -38.68 -22.07
N THR A 327 17.25 -38.97 -22.78
CA THR A 327 17.42 -38.92 -24.24
C THR A 327 16.21 -39.46 -25.01
N MET A 328 15.52 -38.60 -25.78
CA MET A 328 14.89 -38.99 -27.04
C MET A 328 14.78 -37.83 -28.04
N THR A 329 15.16 -38.15 -29.27
CA THR A 329 15.29 -37.33 -30.48
C THR A 329 13.94 -36.86 -31.06
N LYS A 330 13.69 -35.55 -31.04
CA LYS A 330 13.08 -34.70 -32.11
C LYS A 330 12.97 -33.27 -31.59
N PRO A 331 13.13 -32.22 -32.43
CA PRO A 331 13.15 -30.84 -31.95
C PRO A 331 11.71 -30.40 -31.68
N MET A 332 11.27 -30.54 -30.43
CA MET A 332 10.21 -29.70 -29.89
C MET A 332 10.89 -28.57 -29.14
N SER A 333 10.64 -27.35 -29.61
CA SER A 333 10.96 -26.08 -28.96
C SER A 333 10.66 -26.19 -27.47
N VAL A 334 11.72 -26.10 -26.67
CA VAL A 334 11.67 -26.23 -25.22
C VAL A 334 10.93 -25.02 -24.64
N LYS A 335 9.96 -25.34 -23.79
CA LYS A 335 9.39 -24.47 -22.77
C LYS A 335 10.45 -24.27 -21.68
N GLU A 336 10.90 -23.04 -21.47
CA GLU A 336 11.67 -22.65 -20.28
C GLU A 336 11.43 -21.17 -19.97
N GLY A 337 11.16 -20.88 -18.69
CA GLY A 337 11.42 -19.60 -18.03
C GLY A 337 10.46 -18.46 -18.32
N ILE A 338 9.92 -17.86 -17.26
CA ILE A 338 9.50 -16.46 -17.31
C ILE A 338 10.79 -15.65 -17.49
N LEU A 339 10.97 -15.12 -18.71
CA LEU A 339 11.90 -14.04 -18.98
C LEU A 339 11.40 -12.80 -18.25
N ILE A 340 12.20 -12.26 -17.33
CA ILE A 340 12.08 -10.85 -16.95
C ILE A 340 12.88 -10.12 -18.03
N ASP A 341 12.17 -9.71 -19.08
CA ASP A 341 12.68 -8.78 -20.09
C ASP A 341 12.29 -7.38 -19.61
N LEU A 342 13.29 -6.54 -19.37
CA LEU A 342 13.11 -5.14 -18.98
C LEU A 342 13.99 -4.30 -19.91
N ASP A 343 13.43 -3.99 -21.08
CA ASP A 343 13.76 -2.74 -21.78
C ASP A 343 12.97 -1.59 -21.14
#